data_AF-A0A3C2C4E5-F1
#
_entry.id   AF-A0A3C2C4E5-F1
#
_cell.length_a   1.000
_cell.length_b   1.000
_cell.length_c   1.000
_cell.angle_alpha   90.00
_cell.angle_beta   90.00
_cell.angle_gamma   90.00
#
_symmetry.space_group_name_H-M   'P 1'
#
loop_
_entity.id
_entity.type
_entity.pdbx_description
1 polymer ?
#
loop_
_entity_poly.entity_id
_entity_poly.type
_entity_poly.pdbx_seq_one_letter_code
_entity_poly.pdbx_strand_id
1 'polypeptide(L)' 'MDKNRLAKEGSGESRAATTNHSSGLHTSAVYPPVKLATAYVPRQRYGAIYSPAEALKKGTLFPELYRPYP' A
#
# COMPACT_ATOMS: atom_id res chain seq x y z
N MET A 1 33.67 58.55 15.77
CA MET A 1 33.36 59.43 14.61
C MET A 1 33.28 58.55 13.39
N ASP A 2 32.09 58.01 13.23
CA ASP A 2 31.68 56.89 12.41
C ASP A 2 31.58 57.23 10.92
N LYS A 3 32.16 56.40 10.04
CA LYS A 3 31.90 56.41 8.59
C LYS A 3 32.06 55.01 7.99
N ASN A 4 30.96 54.27 7.94
CA ASN A 4 30.58 53.30 6.88
C ASN A 4 29.29 52.59 7.35
N ARG A 5 28.09 53.00 6.94
CA ARG A 5 27.45 52.96 5.61
C ARG A 5 27.07 51.53 5.17
N LEU A 6 25.76 51.34 5.09
CA LEU A 6 24.95 50.44 4.24
C LEU A 6 24.82 48.96 4.63
N ALA A 7 23.65 48.69 5.21
CA ALA A 7 22.72 47.62 4.89
C ALA A 7 23.20 46.53 3.92
N LYS A 8 23.25 45.30 4.43
CA LYS A 8 22.90 44.13 3.63
C LYS A 8 21.89 43.29 4.41
N GLU A 9 20.63 43.46 4.04
CA GLU A 9 19.59 42.47 4.27
C GLU A 9 20.04 41.17 3.61
N GLY A 10 20.31 40.15 4.44
CA GLY A 10 20.38 38.77 4.00
C GLY A 10 19.14 38.08 4.54
N SER A 11 17.99 38.37 3.94
CA SER A 11 16.76 37.62 4.16
C SER A 11 17.02 36.16 3.79
N GLY A 12 17.07 35.33 4.83
CA GLY A 12 16.97 33.89 4.69
C GLY A 12 15.66 33.49 4.03
N GLU A 13 15.69 32.28 3.50
CA GLU A 13 14.55 31.49 3.04
C GLU A 13 14.04 31.85 1.64
N SER A 14 14.77 31.31 0.67
CA SER A 14 14.21 30.84 -0.59
C SER A 14 13.02 29.91 -0.32
N ARG A 15 11.81 30.47 -0.25
CA ARG A 15 10.56 29.70 -0.32
C ARG A 15 10.46 29.18 -1.74
N ALA A 16 10.97 27.98 -1.96
CA ALA A 16 10.68 27.22 -3.16
C ALA A 16 9.15 27.17 -3.31
N ALA A 17 8.64 27.90 -4.29
CA ALA A 17 7.27 27.81 -4.74
C ALA A 17 7.08 26.37 -5.24
N THR A 18 6.66 25.50 -4.33
CA THR A 18 6.28 24.14 -4.66
C THR A 18 5.03 24.26 -5.50
N THR A 19 5.22 23.97 -6.77
CA THR A 19 4.23 23.85 -7.82
C THR A 19 2.97 23.17 -7.32
N ASN A 20 1.83 23.81 -7.60
CA ASN A 20 0.49 23.26 -7.38
C ASN A 20 0.44 21.83 -7.94
N HIS A 21 0.49 20.84 -7.04
CA HIS A 21 0.17 19.46 -7.39
C HIS A 21 -1.27 19.48 -7.85
N SER A 22 -1.46 19.27 -9.16
CA SER A 22 -2.75 19.13 -9.80
C SER A 22 -3.60 18.18 -8.97
N SER A 23 -4.62 18.75 -8.31
CA SER A 23 -5.64 18.01 -7.59
C SER A 23 -6.39 17.14 -8.59
N GLY A 24 -5.89 15.92 -8.77
CA GLY A 24 -6.48 14.90 -9.62
C GLY A 24 -7.96 14.73 -9.26
N LEU A 25 -8.80 14.72 -10.30
CA LEU A 25 -10.22 14.44 -10.23
C LEU A 25 -10.45 13.12 -9.48
N HIS A 26 -10.83 13.21 -8.21
CA HIS A 26 -11.43 12.10 -7.50
C HIS A 26 -12.86 12.02 -8.01
N THR A 27 -13.09 11.12 -8.97
CA THR A 27 -14.45 10.77 -9.35
C THR A 27 -15.16 10.26 -8.09
N SER A 28 -16.11 11.04 -7.61
CA SER A 28 -16.95 10.74 -6.45
C SER A 28 -17.94 9.65 -6.85
N ALA A 29 -17.43 8.44 -7.06
CA ALA A 29 -18.28 7.27 -7.19
C ALA A 29 -19.08 7.13 -5.88
N VAL A 30 -20.40 7.30 -5.99
CA VAL A 30 -21.34 7.13 -4.89
C VAL A 30 -21.42 5.65 -4.57
N TYR A 31 -20.54 5.18 -3.69
CA TYR A 31 -20.67 3.84 -3.13
C TYR A 31 -21.73 3.89 -2.02
N PRO A 32 -22.79 3.07 -2.08
CA PRO A 32 -23.69 2.94 -0.95
C PRO A 32 -22.89 2.50 0.29
N PRO A 33 -23.30 2.89 1.51
CA PRO A 33 -22.65 2.43 2.73
C PRO A 33 -22.87 0.92 2.88
N VAL A 34 -21.94 0.14 2.34
CA VAL A 34 -21.92 -1.32 2.43
C VAL A 34 -20.98 -1.77 3.53
N LYS A 35 -21.32 -2.88 4.17
CA LYS A 35 -20.37 -3.56 5.07
C LYS A 35 -19.25 -4.16 4.24
N LEU A 36 -18.02 -4.04 4.72
CA LEU A 36 -16.87 -4.72 4.12
C LEU A 36 -17.09 -6.24 4.14
N ALA A 37 -16.61 -6.91 3.09
CA ALA A 37 -16.62 -8.36 3.04
C ALA A 37 -15.84 -8.93 4.24
N THR A 38 -16.44 -9.89 4.93
CA THR A 38 -15.77 -10.62 6.02
C THR A 38 -15.33 -11.97 5.48
N ALA A 39 -14.03 -12.24 5.54
CA ALA A 39 -13.50 -13.56 5.21
C ALA A 39 -13.56 -14.46 6.45
N TYR A 40 -14.25 -15.59 6.35
CA TYR A 40 -14.21 -16.62 7.38
C TYR A 40 -13.11 -17.64 7.03
N VAL A 41 -12.06 -17.66 7.84
CA VAL A 41 -10.97 -18.64 7.70
C VAL A 41 -11.21 -19.77 8.71
N PRO A 42 -11.55 -20.99 8.26
CA PRO A 42 -11.70 -22.12 9.17
C PRO A 42 -10.35 -22.49 9.79
N ARG A 43 -10.38 -23.08 11.00
CA ARG A 43 -9.16 -23.65 11.59
C ARG A 43 -8.70 -24.84 10.74
N GLN A 44 -7.59 -24.66 10.02
CA GLN A 44 -6.89 -25.72 9.31
C GLN A 44 -6.23 -26.65 10.34
N ARG A 45 -6.62 -27.93 10.36
CA ARG A 45 -5.94 -28.94 11.20
C ARG A 45 -4.68 -29.42 10.49
N TYR A 46 -3.60 -29.62 11.23
CA TYR A 46 -2.40 -30.26 10.67
C TYR A 46 -2.65 -31.76 10.53
N GLY A 47 -2.55 -32.29 9.32
CA GLY A 47 -2.88 -33.67 8.98
C GLY A 47 -1.86 -34.28 8.02
N ALA A 48 -2.33 -35.12 7.11
CA ALA A 48 -1.50 -35.62 6.03
C ALA A 48 -1.03 -34.44 5.15
N ILE A 49 0.24 -34.47 4.75
CA ILE A 49 0.84 -33.44 3.91
C ILE A 49 1.54 -34.07 2.72
N TYR A 50 1.61 -33.33 1.63
CA TYR A 50 2.50 -33.67 0.52
C TYR A 50 3.96 -33.45 0.90
N SER A 51 4.87 -34.13 0.20
CA SER A 51 6.28 -33.78 0.25
C SER A 51 6.51 -32.35 -0.28
N PRO A 52 7.59 -31.65 0.11
CA PRO A 52 7.82 -30.29 -0.36
C PRO A 52 7.83 -30.14 -1.89
N ALA A 53 8.43 -31.11 -2.60
CA ALA A 53 8.47 -31.10 -4.06
C ALA A 53 7.08 -31.27 -4.71
N GLU A 54 6.21 -32.09 -4.11
CA GLU A 54 4.84 -32.27 -4.59
C GLU A 54 3.94 -31.09 -4.25
N ALA A 55 4.06 -30.55 -3.04
CA ALA A 55 3.32 -29.38 -2.60
C ALA A 55 3.57 -28.18 -3.53
N LEU A 56 4.84 -27.96 -3.93
CA LEU A 56 5.23 -26.94 -4.90
C LEU A 56 4.55 -27.15 -6.27
N LYS A 57 4.51 -28.39 -6.77
CA LYS A 57 3.85 -28.71 -8.04
C LYS A 57 2.32 -28.53 -7.98
N LYS A 58 1.71 -28.78 -6.83
CA LYS A 58 0.25 -28.76 -6.63
C LYS A 58 -0.28 -27.40 -6.20
N GLY A 59 0.58 -26.52 -5.68
CA GLY A 59 0.20 -25.21 -5.14
C GLY A 59 -0.45 -25.26 -3.75
N THR A 60 -0.40 -26.42 -3.08
CA THR A 60 -0.92 -26.62 -1.72
C THR A 60 -0.09 -27.67 -1.00
N LEU A 61 0.17 -27.46 0.30
CA LEU A 61 0.78 -28.47 1.18
C LEU A 61 -0.20 -29.60 1.53
N PHE A 62 -1.48 -29.26 1.54
CA PHE A 62 -2.55 -30.06 2.09
C PHE A 62 -3.32 -30.75 0.95
N PRO A 63 -3.36 -32.10 0.91
CA PRO A 63 -4.07 -32.85 -0.11
C PRO A 63 -5.56 -32.50 -0.23
N GLU A 64 -6.23 -32.22 0.88
CA GLU A 64 -7.66 -31.88 0.93
C GLU A 64 -8.00 -30.55 0.23
N LEU A 65 -6.99 -29.69 0.02
CA LEU A 65 -7.16 -28.43 -0.70
C LEU A 65 -6.88 -28.56 -2.21
N TYR A 66 -6.32 -29.68 -2.67
CA TYR A 66 -5.97 -29.84 -4.08
C TYR A 66 -7.22 -30.13 -4.93
N ARG A 67 -7.66 -29.14 -5.72
CA ARG A 67 -8.83 -29.23 -6.61
C ARG A 67 -8.45 -28.77 -8.03
N PRO A 68 -7.99 -29.67 -8.91
CA PRO A 68 -7.71 -29.31 -10.30
C PRO A 68 -9.01 -28.93 -11.02
N TYR A 69 -8.93 -27.97 -11.94
CA TYR A 69 -10.06 -27.64 -12.81
C TYR A 69 -10.27 -28.77 -13.83
N PRO A 70 -11.53 -29.15 -14.13
CA PRO A 70 -11.85 -30.15 -15.16
C PRO A 70 -11.48 -29.67 -16.57
#